data_AF-A0AB33V6Y6-F1
#
_entry.id   AF-A0AB33V6Y6-F1
#
_cell.length_a   1.000
_cell.length_b   1.000
_cell.length_c   1.000
_cell.angle_alpha   90.00
_cell.angle_beta   90.00
_cell.angle_gamma   90.00
#
_symmetry.space_group_name_H-M   'P 1'
#
loop_
_entity.id
_entity.type
_entity.pdbx_description
1 polymer ?
#
loop_
_entity_poly.entity_id
_entity_poly.type
_entity_poly.pdbx_seq_one_letter_code
_entity_poly.pdbx_strand_id
1 'polypeptide(L)' 'MDNRLLEILVCPLCKGTLQHDRAHNELICHVDKLAYPIRDGIPVMLADEARQTVEGTPVDPA' A
#
# COMPACT_ATOMS: atom_id res chain seq x y z
N MET A 1 5.88 -3.22 -29.79
CA MET A 1 6.34 -3.95 -28.60
C MET A 1 6.52 -2.99 -27.44
N ASP A 2 5.60 -2.76 -26.52
CA ASP A 2 4.14 -2.88 -26.46
C ASP A 2 3.77 -2.12 -25.17
N ASN A 3 2.77 -1.23 -25.25
CA ASN A 3 2.42 -0.22 -24.27
C ASN A 3 1.68 -0.79 -23.03
N ARG A 4 2.30 -1.68 -22.25
CA ARG A 4 1.69 -2.27 -21.02
C ARG A 4 2.59 -2.28 -19.78
N LEU A 5 3.58 -1.39 -19.71
CA LEU A 5 4.58 -1.42 -18.64
C LEU A 5 4.26 -0.51 -17.44
N LEU A 6 3.04 0.04 -17.34
CA LEU A 6 2.72 1.12 -16.39
C LEU A 6 1.46 0.89 -15.55
N GLU A 7 1.02 -0.35 -15.39
CA GLU A 7 -0.22 -0.62 -14.66
C GLU A 7 0.01 -1.74 -13.64
N ILE A 8 -0.55 -1.52 -12.46
CA ILE A 8 -0.59 -2.40 -11.29
C ILE A 8 0.56 -2.13 -10.32
N LEU A 9 0.38 -1.07 -9.52
CA LEU A 9 1.07 -0.92 -8.26
C LEU A 9 0.71 -2.14 -7.39
N VAL A 10 1.67 -3.04 -7.18
CA VAL A 10 1.55 -4.25 -6.36
C VAL A 10 2.38 -4.11 -5.09
N CYS A 11 2.05 -4.91 -4.07
CA CYS A 11 2.86 -4.97 -2.85
C CYS A 11 4.32 -5.35 -3.19
N PRO A 12 5.34 -4.63 -2.68
CA PRO A 12 6.74 -4.96 -2.95
C PRO A 12 7.16 -6.33 -2.38
N LEU A 13 6.48 -6.82 -1.33
CA LEU A 13 6.79 -8.06 -0.63
C LEU A 13 6.10 -9.27 -1.28
N CYS A 14 4.77 -9.34 -1.17
CA CYS A 14 4.01 -10.50 -1.68
C CYS A 14 3.60 -10.42 -3.16
N LYS A 15 3.80 -9.26 -3.82
CA LYS A 15 3.30 -8.97 -5.19
C LYS A 15 1.76 -9.04 -5.33
N GLY A 16 1.06 -9.04 -4.20
CA GLY A 16 -0.40 -8.99 -4.14
C GLY A 16 -0.96 -7.62 -4.51
N THR A 17 -2.27 -7.55 -4.63
CA THR A 17 -3.00 -6.31 -4.90
C THR A 17 -2.91 -5.36 -3.70
N LEU A 18 -2.84 -4.05 -3.99
CA LEU A 18 -2.91 -2.99 -3.00
C LEU A 18 -4.27 -2.30 -3.08
N GLN A 19 -4.90 -2.08 -1.94
CA GLN A 19 -6.12 -1.30 -1.81
C GLN A 19 -5.77 0.13 -1.44
N HIS A 20 -6.19 1.11 -2.23
CA HIS A 20 -5.99 2.51 -1.89
C HIS A 20 -7.04 2.97 -0.86
N ASP A 21 -6.57 3.31 0.33
CA ASP A 21 -7.34 4.02 1.34
C ASP A 21 -7.19 5.53 1.15
N ARG A 22 -8.23 6.15 0.59
CA ARG A 22 -8.27 7.60 0.35
C ARG A 22 -8.46 8.42 1.63
N ALA A 23 -8.99 7.83 2.70
CA ALA A 23 -9.21 8.54 3.95
C ALA A 23 -7.88 8.82 4.64
N HIS A 24 -6.97 7.84 4.62
CA HIS A 24 -5.65 7.94 5.23
C HIS A 24 -4.52 8.23 4.23
N ASN A 25 -4.84 8.26 2.93
CA ASN A 25 -3.87 8.42 1.85
C ASN A 25 -2.77 7.34 1.91
N GLU A 26 -3.18 6.07 2.02
CA GLU A 26 -2.30 4.91 2.15
C GLU A 26 -2.68 3.80 1.16
N LEU A 27 -1.76 2.86 0.92
CA LEU A 27 -1.97 1.66 0.15
C LEU A 27 -1.87 0.44 1.05
N ILE A 28 -3.00 -0.25 1.23
CA ILE A 28 -3.14 -1.38 2.14
C ILE A 28 -2.90 -2.69 1.40
N CYS A 29 -1.99 -3.51 1.90
CA CYS A 29 -1.83 -4.91 1.56
C CYS A 29 -2.47 -5.78 2.64
N HIS A 30 -3.55 -6.49 2.29
CA HIS A 30 -4.25 -7.38 3.22
C HIS A 30 -3.47 -8.68 3.53
N VAL A 31 -2.60 -9.10 2.60
CA VAL A 31 -1.81 -10.33 2.74
C VAL A 31 -0.71 -10.15 3.78
N ASP A 32 0.12 -9.12 3.60
CA ASP A 32 1.22 -8.80 4.51
C ASP A 32 0.75 -8.00 5.74
N LYS A 33 -0.53 -7.56 5.74
CA LYS A 33 -1.13 -6.73 6.79
C LYS A 33 -0.35 -5.43 7.00
N LEU A 34 0.00 -4.76 5.89
CA LEU A 34 0.78 -3.53 5.87
C LEU A 34 0.03 -2.41 5.13
N ALA A 35 0.22 -1.17 5.56
CA ALA A 35 -0.24 0.03 4.90
C ALA A 35 0.98 0.90 4.54
N TYR A 36 1.14 1.19 3.25
CA TYR A 36 2.20 2.04 2.72
C TYR A 36 1.68 3.47 2.56
N PRO A 37 2.24 4.48 3.26
CA PRO A 37 1.75 5.85 3.16
C PRO A 37 2.07 6.46 1.80
N ILE A 38 1.21 7.36 1.33
CA ILE A 38 1.45 8.18 0.14
C ILE A 38 1.85 9.58 0.62
N ARG A 39 3.09 9.99 0.30
CA ARG A 39 3.64 11.32 0.64
C ARG A 39 3.89 12.08 -0.66
N ASP A 40 3.34 13.30 -0.77
CA ASP A 40 3.47 14.13 -1.98
C ASP A 40 2.98 13.43 -3.27
N GLY A 41 1.99 12.55 -3.15
CA GLY A 41 1.48 11.74 -4.27
C GLY A 41 2.38 10.56 -4.66
N ILE A 42 3.46 10.31 -3.92
CA ILE A 42 4.39 9.20 -4.14
C ILE A 42 4.16 8.12 -3.06
N PRO A 43 3.82 6.88 -3.45
CA PRO A 43 3.74 5.76 -2.51
C PRO A 43 5.10 5.41 -1.92
N VAL A 44 5.21 5.45 -0.58
CA VAL A 44 6.42 5.05 0.14
C VAL A 44 6.36 3.53 0.36
N MET A 45 6.84 2.77 -0.62
CA MET A 45 6.85 1.30 -0.61
C MET A 45 8.06 0.73 0.16
N LEU A 46 8.39 1.30 1.32
CA LEU A 46 9.45 0.82 2.21
C LEU A 46 8.82 0.06 3.38
N ALA A 47 9.32 -1.15 3.67
CA ALA A 47 8.77 -1.98 4.75
C ALA A 47 8.91 -1.33 6.15
N ASP A 48 9.95 -0.53 6.36
CA ASP A 48 10.21 0.17 7.63
C ASP A 48 9.24 1.35 7.87
N GLU A 49 8.81 2.00 6.78
CA GLU A 49 7.81 3.08 6.82
C GLU A 49 6.37 2.56 6.74
N ALA A 50 6.20 1.26 6.50
CA ALA A 50 4.89 0.64 6.37
C ALA A 50 4.28 0.41 7.75
N ARG A 51 3.04 0.85 7.91
CA ARG A 51 2.29 0.66 9.15
C ARG A 51 1.62 -0.71 9.17
N GLN A 52 1.69 -1.43 10.28
CA GLN A 52 0.95 -2.68 10.44
C GLN A 52 -0.56 -2.41 10.57
N THR A 53 -1.36 -3.21 9.88
CA THR A 53 -2.84 -3.15 9.94
C THR A 53 -3.37 -4.45 10.54
N VAL A 54 -4.39 -4.38 11.40
CA VAL A 54 -5.15 -5.60 11.74
C VAL A 54 -6.30 -5.70 10.75
N GLU A 55 -6.14 -6.58 9.76
CA GLU A 55 -7.27 -7.07 8.96
C GLU A 55 -7.97 -6.02 8.08
N GLY A 56 -7.19 -5.16 7.40
CA GLY A 56 -7.74 -4.24 6.39
C GLY A 56 -8.54 -3.07 6.94
N THR A 57 -8.65 -2.97 8.28
CA THR A 57 -9.18 -1.78 8.93
C THR A 57 -7.99 -0.87 9.25
N PRO A 58 -7.99 0.39 8.80
CA PRO A 58 -7.00 1.35 9.27
C PRO A 58 -7.10 1.43 10.79
N VAL A 59 -6.07 0.93 11.48
CA VAL A 59 -5.99 1.01 12.94
C VAL A 59 -5.64 2.44 13.25
N ASP A 60 -6.61 3.32 13.49
CA ASP A 60 -6.29 4.67 13.96
C ASP A 60 -5.32 4.54 15.17
N PRO A 61 -4.07 5.03 15.07
CA PRO A 61 -3.23 5.10 16.24
C PRO A 61 -3.84 6.21 17.10
N ALA A 62 -4.55 5.81 18.16
CA ALA A 62 -5.01 6.73 19.20
C ALA A 62 -3.86 7.54 19.78
#